data_AF-A0A0J6CBD4-F1
#
_entry.id   AF-A0A0J6CBD4-F1
#
_cell.length_a   1.000
_cell.length_b   1.000
_cell.length_c   1.000
_cell.angle_alpha   90.00
_cell.angle_beta   90.00
_cell.angle_gamma   90.00
#
_symmetry.space_group_name_H-M   'P 1'
#
loop_
_entity.id
_entity.type
_entity.pdbx_description
1 polymer ?
#
loop_
_entity_poly.entity_id
_entity_poly.type
_entity_poly.pdbx_seq_one_letter_code
_entity_poly.pdbx_strand_id
1 'polypeptide(L)'
;MKNLINIYILLLLVVCSTLSSCSDWLDVNNNPNTAEKVEAGYLFNYAAVNWSGNRIGGDSYIPFSQSIQSQADGGDNYGGWGEAYYVISTYSLGNTWVSYYSVCGNNLQLAIQQAQNSVPENKNAEAQCLILLAMQVYETTMIYGDVPFSEAWKKEIKYPKFDDQKDVLNGVIDMLDQALAMIDINDKNCIDEYDPYFKGDMSKWIAIANSFKFRTLMVMVDADPSKADDIKKMMDEKKMITSAAGNMEFQYSETAGNENPKYGILAKYTGGINTMFFAHNKVFKPMEKYADSRIPRYFDPGHDGVFRALDTRQDAEDDEDGNIYSSAISSYLYRKDCPDVLYSYQEQLLLESEVYARGIGVTKDLAKANELFQAGVQAACNYYKADTEATKTFLSKLPDLSKLSESEALYEIHMQQWIDLMDRPLEAFVQWRRSGTQGNEVPALTVPAEASSKDLIRRWEYSPDELSTNPNAPKDSPKIWDAMWFDK
;
A
#
# COMPACT_ATOMS: atom_id res chain seq x y z
N MET A 1 -31.23 57.90 -4.28
CA MET A 1 -29.95 57.40 -4.84
C MET A 1 -28.80 57.41 -3.84
N LYS A 2 -28.55 58.48 -3.06
CA LYS A 2 -27.47 58.50 -2.05
C LYS A 2 -27.60 57.43 -0.94
N ASN A 3 -28.82 57.07 -0.54
CA ASN A 3 -29.02 56.06 0.51
C ASN A 3 -28.89 54.60 0.04
N LEU A 4 -28.96 54.35 -1.28
CA LEU A 4 -28.74 53.02 -1.86
C LEU A 4 -27.24 52.76 -2.05
N ILE A 5 -26.47 53.79 -2.40
CA ILE A 5 -25.00 53.72 -2.54
C ILE A 5 -24.34 53.35 -1.20
N ASN A 6 -24.83 53.87 -0.08
CA ASN A 6 -24.30 53.53 1.25
C ASN A 6 -24.62 52.09 1.67
N ILE A 7 -25.73 51.50 1.19
CA ILE A 7 -26.06 50.09 1.45
C ILE A 7 -25.16 49.16 0.64
N TYR A 8 -24.85 49.49 -0.61
CA TYR A 8 -23.93 48.71 -1.44
C TYR A 8 -22.47 48.81 -0.97
N ILE A 9 -22.03 49.96 -0.43
CA ILE A 9 -20.69 50.11 0.17
C ILE A 9 -20.58 49.31 1.48
N LEU A 10 -21.64 49.24 2.29
CA LEU A 10 -21.65 48.44 3.51
C LEU A 10 -21.67 46.92 3.20
N LEU A 11 -22.39 46.50 2.15
CA LEU A 11 -22.40 45.11 1.67
C LEU A 11 -21.06 44.68 1.06
N LEU A 12 -20.37 45.57 0.35
CA LEU A 12 -19.03 45.29 -0.20
C LEU A 12 -17.97 45.17 0.91
N LEU A 13 -18.10 45.94 2.01
CA LEU A 13 -17.22 45.87 3.19
C LEU A 13 -17.47 44.63 4.07
N VAL A 14 -18.68 44.07 4.03
CA VAL A 14 -19.03 42.81 4.72
C VAL A 14 -18.63 41.57 3.88
N VAL A 15 -18.59 41.68 2.54
CA VAL A 15 -18.13 40.60 1.66
C VAL A 15 -16.60 40.53 1.56
N CYS A 16 -15.88 41.64 1.79
CA CYS A 16 -14.41 41.63 1.86
C CYS A 16 -13.85 41.17 3.22
N SER A 17 -14.67 41.01 4.26
CA SER A 17 -14.23 40.52 5.58
C SER A 17 -14.39 39.01 5.78
N THR A 18 -14.80 38.26 4.74
CA THR A 18 -14.82 36.78 4.73
C THR A 18 -13.70 36.16 3.88
N LEU A 19 -12.75 36.96 3.39
CA LEU A 19 -11.48 36.47 2.86
C LEU A 19 -10.45 36.40 4.00
N SER A 20 -10.66 35.46 4.93
CA SER A 20 -9.56 34.92 5.72
C SER A 20 -8.66 34.11 4.77
N SER A 21 -7.73 34.81 4.13
CA SER A 21 -6.46 34.25 3.69
C SER A 21 -5.89 33.44 4.85
N CYS A 22 -5.97 32.11 4.80
CA CYS A 22 -5.22 31.24 5.69
C CYS A 22 -3.74 31.28 5.26
N SER A 23 -3.08 32.41 5.50
CA SER A 23 -1.63 32.54 5.42
C SER A 23 -0.94 32.03 6.69
N ASP A 24 -1.70 31.67 7.73
CA ASP A 24 -1.18 31.20 9.02
C ASP A 24 -0.98 29.67 9.06
N TRP A 25 -1.26 28.95 7.96
CA TRP A 25 -0.99 27.50 7.86
C TRP A 25 0.46 27.18 7.48
N LEU A 26 1.24 28.19 7.05
CA LEU A 26 2.63 28.02 6.62
C LEU A 26 3.66 28.40 7.70
N ASP A 27 3.23 28.73 8.91
CA ASP A 27 4.12 28.95 10.05
C ASP A 27 4.16 27.71 10.96
N VAL A 28 4.66 26.60 10.40
CA VAL A 28 4.78 25.28 11.06
C VAL A 28 5.80 25.26 12.20
N ASN A 29 6.42 26.40 12.57
CA ASN A 29 7.53 26.40 13.52
C ASN A 29 7.46 27.43 14.66
N ASN A 30 6.30 28.01 14.98
CA ASN A 30 6.14 28.72 16.26
C ASN A 30 4.69 28.65 16.79
N ASN A 31 4.41 27.68 17.66
CA ASN A 31 3.27 27.78 18.58
C ASN A 31 3.79 28.02 20.02
N PRO A 32 3.45 29.16 20.66
CA PRO A 32 3.90 29.52 22.02
C PRO A 32 3.29 28.68 23.15
N ASN A 33 2.36 27.77 22.85
CA ASN A 33 1.86 26.78 23.79
C ASN A 33 2.54 25.44 23.47
N THR A 34 3.68 25.19 24.11
CA THR A 34 4.29 23.86 24.22
C THR A 34 3.20 22.81 24.34
N ALA A 35 3.14 21.84 23.41
CA ALA A 35 2.21 20.73 23.52
C ALA A 35 2.33 20.16 24.95
N GLU A 36 1.23 20.21 25.70
CA GLU A 36 1.06 19.39 26.89
C GLU A 36 1.53 17.99 26.52
N LYS A 37 2.34 17.33 27.36
CA LYS A 37 3.00 16.04 27.03
C LYS A 37 1.99 15.10 26.34
N VAL A 38 2.10 14.97 25.02
CA VAL A 38 1.24 14.08 24.25
C VAL A 38 1.79 12.67 24.43
N GLU A 39 0.93 11.73 24.81
CA GLU A 39 1.32 10.35 25.01
C GLU A 39 1.79 9.72 23.68
N ALA A 40 2.87 8.92 23.73
CA ALA A 40 3.40 8.22 22.55
C ALA A 40 2.33 7.35 21.87
N GLY A 41 1.49 6.67 22.66
CA GLY A 41 0.37 5.86 22.15
C GLY A 41 -0.61 6.66 21.30
N TYR A 42 -1.01 7.87 21.74
CA TYR A 42 -1.93 8.72 20.98
C TYR A 42 -1.35 9.12 19.62
N LEU A 43 -0.08 9.55 19.59
CA LEU A 43 0.61 9.93 18.35
C LEU A 43 0.77 8.73 17.40
N PHE A 44 1.10 7.56 17.95
CA PHE A 44 1.20 6.31 17.20
C PHE A 44 -0.14 5.92 16.57
N ASN A 45 -1.23 5.95 17.35
CA ASN A 45 -2.56 5.65 16.85
C ASN A 45 -3.00 6.66 15.77
N TYR A 46 -2.76 7.95 15.99
CA TYR A 46 -3.05 8.99 15.01
C TYR A 46 -2.32 8.75 13.68
N ALA A 47 -1.02 8.41 13.73
CA ALA A 47 -0.26 8.06 12.54
C ALA A 47 -0.82 6.80 11.85
N ALA A 48 -1.14 5.75 12.62
CA ALA A 48 -1.70 4.51 12.10
C ALA A 48 -3.05 4.71 11.37
N VAL A 49 -3.96 5.50 11.98
CA VAL A 49 -5.29 5.83 11.41
C VAL A 49 -5.15 6.59 10.10
N ASN A 50 -4.31 7.63 10.07
CA ASN A 50 -4.14 8.45 8.87
C ASN A 50 -3.40 7.69 7.76
N TRP A 51 -2.43 6.85 8.11
CA TRP A 51 -1.74 6.01 7.14
C TRP A 51 -2.69 5.03 6.45
N SER A 52 -3.49 4.28 7.22
CA SER A 52 -4.54 3.41 6.67
C SER A 52 -5.55 4.21 5.83
N GLY A 53 -5.99 5.37 6.34
CA GLY A 53 -6.92 6.24 5.63
C GLY A 53 -6.40 6.74 4.27
N ASN A 54 -5.10 7.00 4.15
CA ASN A 54 -4.46 7.34 2.88
C ASN A 54 -4.35 6.12 1.95
N ARG A 55 -3.83 4.99 2.45
CA ARG A 55 -3.60 3.75 1.67
C ARG A 55 -4.85 3.26 0.95
N ILE A 56 -5.99 3.26 1.64
CA ILE A 56 -7.28 2.81 1.09
C ILE A 56 -8.25 3.94 0.75
N GLY A 57 -7.77 5.19 0.81
CA GLY A 57 -8.49 6.37 0.36
C GLY A 57 -8.33 6.63 -1.14
N GLY A 58 -9.18 7.50 -1.68
CA GLY A 58 -9.22 7.79 -3.13
C GLY A 58 -7.89 8.26 -3.71
N ASP A 59 -7.09 9.02 -2.93
CA ASP A 59 -5.83 9.61 -3.40
C ASP A 59 -4.67 8.62 -3.55
N SER A 60 -4.77 7.39 -3.05
CA SER A 60 -3.74 6.35 -3.28
C SER A 60 -4.32 5.08 -3.85
N TYR A 61 -5.45 4.61 -3.32
CA TYR A 61 -6.05 3.37 -3.76
C TYR A 61 -6.47 3.43 -5.24
N ILE A 62 -7.14 4.50 -5.68
CA ILE A 62 -7.58 4.64 -7.08
C ILE A 62 -6.38 4.77 -8.02
N PRO A 63 -5.43 5.70 -7.80
CA PRO A 63 -4.22 5.79 -8.62
C PRO A 63 -3.48 4.47 -8.78
N PHE A 64 -3.21 3.73 -7.69
CA PHE A 64 -2.50 2.46 -7.82
C PHE A 64 -3.34 1.40 -8.53
N SER A 65 -4.59 1.17 -8.12
CA SER A 65 -5.41 0.08 -8.69
C SER A 65 -5.68 0.25 -10.20
N GLN A 66 -5.92 1.48 -10.64
CA GLN A 66 -6.21 1.80 -12.03
C GLN A 66 -4.94 1.83 -12.89
N SER A 67 -3.87 2.49 -12.42
CA SER A 67 -2.64 2.63 -13.22
C SER A 67 -1.89 1.30 -13.41
N ILE A 68 -1.97 0.38 -12.44
CA ILE A 68 -1.35 -0.94 -12.57
C ILE A 68 -2.25 -1.95 -13.27
N GLN A 69 -3.49 -1.58 -13.62
CA GLN A 69 -4.42 -2.46 -14.32
C GLN A 69 -4.79 -3.72 -13.50
N SER A 70 -4.81 -3.60 -12.17
CA SER A 70 -5.38 -4.63 -11.30
C SER A 70 -6.91 -4.52 -11.21
N GLN A 71 -7.45 -3.35 -11.52
CA GLN A 71 -8.87 -3.06 -11.65
C GLN A 71 -9.14 -2.28 -12.93
N ALA A 72 -10.38 -2.34 -13.43
CA ALA A 72 -10.86 -1.54 -14.55
C ALA A 72 -11.80 -0.44 -14.04
N ASP A 73 -12.00 0.61 -14.84
CA ASP A 73 -12.86 1.75 -14.53
C ASP A 73 -14.25 1.65 -15.18
N GLY A 74 -14.43 0.76 -16.15
CA GLY A 74 -15.70 0.62 -16.90
C GLY A 74 -15.93 1.71 -17.95
N GLY A 75 -14.89 2.43 -18.36
CA GLY A 75 -15.00 3.48 -19.37
C GLY A 75 -15.63 4.77 -18.86
N ASP A 76 -15.91 5.70 -19.79
CA ASP A 76 -16.33 7.08 -19.47
C ASP A 76 -17.71 7.21 -18.83
N ASN A 77 -18.58 6.22 -19.05
CA ASN A 77 -19.94 6.23 -18.51
C ASN A 77 -20.00 5.77 -17.04
N TYR A 78 -18.88 5.29 -16.48
CA TYR A 78 -18.81 4.65 -15.16
C TYR A 78 -17.75 5.30 -14.26
N GLY A 79 -16.66 4.59 -13.96
CA GLY A 79 -15.58 5.10 -13.12
C GLY A 79 -14.80 6.22 -13.80
N GLY A 80 -14.49 6.07 -15.10
CA GLY A 80 -13.88 7.12 -15.90
C GLY A 80 -12.58 7.69 -15.34
N TRP A 81 -11.77 6.86 -14.67
CA TRP A 81 -10.64 7.32 -13.86
C TRP A 81 -9.46 7.75 -14.74
N GLY A 82 -9.00 9.00 -14.60
CA GLY A 82 -7.84 9.53 -15.32
C GLY A 82 -6.56 8.73 -15.07
N GLU A 83 -6.49 8.15 -13.89
CA GLU A 83 -5.40 7.30 -13.41
C GLU A 83 -5.23 6.02 -14.22
N ALA A 84 -6.31 5.52 -14.86
CA ALA A 84 -6.28 4.34 -15.74
C ALA A 84 -5.42 4.57 -16.99
N TYR A 85 -5.18 5.83 -17.37
CA TYR A 85 -4.25 6.24 -18.43
C TYR A 85 -3.15 7.18 -17.92
N TYR A 86 -2.78 6.98 -16.65
CA TYR A 86 -1.61 7.55 -15.97
C TYR A 86 -1.68 9.05 -15.68
N VAL A 87 -2.88 9.62 -15.63
CA VAL A 87 -3.07 10.99 -15.13
C VAL A 87 -3.29 10.95 -13.63
N ILE A 88 -2.21 11.07 -12.86
CA ILE A 88 -2.27 11.16 -11.41
C ILE A 88 -2.41 12.63 -11.02
N SER A 89 -3.45 12.96 -10.25
CA SER A 89 -3.70 14.35 -9.88
C SER A 89 -2.59 14.93 -9.01
N THR A 90 -2.25 16.21 -9.21
CA THR A 90 -1.26 16.91 -8.37
C THR A 90 -1.67 16.95 -6.90
N TYR A 91 -2.99 16.94 -6.63
CA TYR A 91 -3.53 16.84 -5.28
C TYR A 91 -3.20 15.49 -4.65
N SER A 92 -3.40 14.38 -5.36
CA SER A 92 -3.08 13.04 -4.87
C SER A 92 -1.57 12.87 -4.63
N LEU A 93 -0.73 13.39 -5.54
CA LEU A 93 0.73 13.43 -5.35
C LEU A 93 1.12 14.17 -4.06
N GLY A 94 0.50 15.33 -3.80
CA GLY A 94 0.76 16.14 -2.61
C GLY A 94 0.21 15.52 -1.33
N ASN A 95 -1.04 15.04 -1.35
CA ASN A 95 -1.71 14.48 -0.18
C ASN A 95 -1.00 13.22 0.32
N THR A 96 -0.59 12.33 -0.59
CA THR A 96 0.19 11.14 -0.23
C THR A 96 1.56 11.51 0.34
N TRP A 97 2.28 12.47 -0.26
CA TRP A 97 3.54 12.98 0.28
C TRP A 97 3.39 13.56 1.70
N VAL A 98 2.38 14.43 1.89
CA VAL A 98 2.04 15.04 3.19
C VAL A 98 1.67 13.98 4.22
N SER A 99 0.94 12.93 3.82
CA SER A 99 0.60 11.80 4.69
C SER A 99 1.86 11.14 5.25
N TYR A 100 2.83 10.79 4.40
CA TYR A 100 4.05 10.12 4.85
C TYR A 100 4.98 11.02 5.68
N TYR A 101 5.24 12.26 5.25
CA TYR A 101 6.20 13.13 5.94
C TYR A 101 5.63 13.88 7.12
N SER A 102 4.51 14.58 6.90
CA SER A 102 3.99 15.58 7.84
C SER A 102 2.99 15.00 8.82
N VAL A 103 2.15 14.08 8.39
CA VAL A 103 1.11 13.49 9.23
C VAL A 103 1.67 12.28 9.97
N CYS A 104 2.23 11.31 9.28
CA CYS A 104 2.64 10.07 9.92
C CYS A 104 4.08 10.13 10.44
N GLY A 105 5.04 10.49 9.58
CA GLY A 105 6.46 10.54 9.93
C GLY A 105 6.77 11.47 11.11
N ASN A 106 6.31 12.72 11.07
CA ASN A 106 6.47 13.68 12.17
C ASN A 106 5.88 13.18 13.50
N ASN A 107 4.67 12.61 13.48
CA ASN A 107 4.02 12.14 14.70
C ASN A 107 4.71 10.89 15.27
N LEU A 108 5.21 9.98 14.42
CA LEU A 108 6.01 8.84 14.87
C LEU A 108 7.36 9.27 15.43
N GLN A 109 8.04 10.23 14.81
CA GLN A 109 9.28 10.81 15.35
C GLN A 109 9.05 11.48 16.71
N LEU A 110 7.95 12.21 16.87
CA LEU A 110 7.58 12.77 18.17
C LEU A 110 7.25 11.66 19.18
N ALA A 111 6.53 10.61 18.79
CA ALA A 111 6.21 9.46 19.65
C ALA A 111 7.47 8.74 20.14
N ILE A 112 8.45 8.51 19.26
CA ILE A 112 9.77 7.98 19.60
C ILE A 112 10.45 8.86 20.67
N GLN A 113 10.48 10.18 20.46
CA GLN A 113 11.05 11.11 21.44
C GLN A 113 10.30 11.06 22.78
N GLN A 114 8.98 10.91 22.79
CA GLN A 114 8.20 10.81 24.04
C GLN A 114 8.47 9.47 24.76
N ALA A 115 8.62 8.37 24.03
CA ALA A 115 8.96 7.06 24.58
C ALA A 115 10.39 7.03 25.20
N GLN A 116 11.35 7.68 24.55
CA GLN A 116 12.72 7.84 25.05
C GLN A 116 12.78 8.69 26.33
N ASN A 117 11.94 9.73 26.40
CA ASN A 117 11.92 10.67 27.53
C ASN A 117 10.93 10.30 28.65
N SER A 118 10.24 9.15 28.54
CA SER A 118 9.35 8.67 29.60
C SER A 118 10.16 8.16 30.80
N VAL A 119 9.53 8.07 31.97
CA VAL A 119 10.17 7.56 33.20
C VAL A 119 9.27 6.48 33.82
N PRO A 120 9.63 5.18 33.72
CA PRO A 120 10.79 4.64 33.00
C PRO A 120 10.70 4.84 31.47
N GLU A 121 11.84 4.77 30.79
CA GLU A 121 11.93 4.76 29.32
C GLU A 121 11.08 3.61 28.76
N ASN A 122 10.29 3.88 27.72
CA ASN A 122 9.39 2.89 27.12
C ASN A 122 9.98 2.35 25.80
N LYS A 123 10.90 1.40 25.90
CA LYS A 123 11.63 0.84 24.75
C LYS A 123 10.74 0.06 23.78
N ASN A 124 9.71 -0.61 24.29
CA ASN A 124 8.75 -1.28 23.42
C ASN A 124 7.93 -0.26 22.61
N ALA A 125 7.49 0.84 23.21
CA ALA A 125 6.82 1.92 22.48
C ALA A 125 7.73 2.55 21.41
N GLU A 126 9.00 2.78 21.74
CA GLU A 126 9.99 3.24 20.76
C GLU A 126 10.12 2.25 19.59
N ALA A 127 10.27 0.96 19.88
CA ALA A 127 10.36 -0.08 18.86
C ALA A 127 9.10 -0.14 17.97
N GLN A 128 7.90 -0.07 18.55
CA GLN A 128 6.64 -0.05 17.79
C GLN A 128 6.59 1.14 16.83
N CYS A 129 6.93 2.34 17.31
CA CYS A 129 6.94 3.54 16.48
C CYS A 129 8.00 3.46 15.36
N LEU A 130 9.19 2.91 15.68
CA LEU A 130 10.28 2.77 14.72
C LEU A 130 9.95 1.76 13.62
N ILE A 131 9.27 0.65 13.95
CA ILE A 131 8.77 -0.31 12.95
C ILE A 131 7.78 0.37 12.01
N LEU A 132 6.79 1.11 12.55
CA LEU A 132 5.79 1.78 11.71
C LEU A 132 6.42 2.84 10.81
N LEU A 133 7.40 3.59 11.32
CA LEU A 133 8.13 4.58 10.53
C LEU A 133 8.96 3.91 9.43
N ALA A 134 9.62 2.78 9.70
CA ALA A 134 10.36 2.02 8.70
C ALA A 134 9.45 1.56 7.55
N MET A 135 8.23 1.11 7.86
CA MET A 135 7.26 0.71 6.85
C MET A 135 6.79 1.89 5.99
N GLN A 136 6.61 3.07 6.58
CA GLN A 136 6.22 4.27 5.84
C GLN A 136 7.35 4.81 4.95
N VAL A 137 8.59 4.79 5.45
CA VAL A 137 9.78 5.14 4.65
C VAL A 137 9.92 4.19 3.47
N TYR A 138 9.72 2.89 3.69
CA TYR A 138 9.67 1.89 2.61
C TYR A 138 8.63 2.27 1.57
N GLU A 139 7.36 2.47 1.94
CA GLU A 139 6.32 2.82 0.96
C GLU A 139 6.65 4.10 0.19
N THR A 140 7.15 5.12 0.88
CA THR A 140 7.53 6.40 0.28
C THR A 140 8.57 6.19 -0.83
N THR A 141 9.64 5.43 -0.57
CA THR A 141 10.66 5.15 -1.60
C THR A 141 10.15 4.20 -2.69
N MET A 142 9.21 3.30 -2.39
CA MET A 142 8.60 2.42 -3.40
C MET A 142 7.65 3.16 -4.37
N ILE A 143 7.25 4.39 -4.04
CA ILE A 143 6.43 5.26 -4.88
C ILE A 143 7.30 6.25 -5.65
N TYR A 144 8.24 6.92 -4.96
CA TYR A 144 8.96 8.08 -5.49
C TYR A 144 10.47 7.85 -5.72
N GLY A 145 11.04 6.72 -5.33
CA GLY A 145 12.46 6.44 -5.52
C GLY A 145 13.31 7.18 -4.50
N ASP A 146 14.21 8.03 -4.98
CA ASP A 146 15.05 8.84 -4.11
C ASP A 146 14.20 9.87 -3.36
N VAL A 147 14.36 9.95 -2.04
CA VAL A 147 13.47 10.74 -1.17
C VAL A 147 14.21 11.26 0.08
N PRO A 148 13.75 12.35 0.72
CA PRO A 148 14.32 12.77 2.00
C PRO A 148 14.23 11.68 3.08
N PHE A 149 15.35 11.31 3.68
CA PHE A 149 15.40 10.27 4.72
C PHE A 149 16.38 10.59 5.84
N SER A 150 17.69 10.55 5.59
CA SER A 150 18.74 10.72 6.62
C SER A 150 18.75 12.13 7.24
N GLU A 151 18.20 13.12 6.54
CA GLU A 151 18.05 14.50 7.01
C GLU A 151 16.60 14.87 7.36
N ALA A 152 15.64 14.00 7.06
CA ALA A 152 14.23 14.27 7.33
C ALA A 152 13.96 14.36 8.84
N TRP A 153 12.99 15.20 9.20
CA TRP A 153 12.51 15.42 10.57
C TRP A 153 13.55 15.96 11.58
N LYS A 154 14.73 16.40 11.10
CA LYS A 154 15.75 17.09 11.91
C LYS A 154 15.46 18.59 11.96
N LYS A 155 15.12 19.11 13.14
CA LYS A 155 14.69 20.52 13.32
C LYS A 155 15.74 21.54 12.88
N GLU A 156 17.02 21.17 12.95
CA GLU A 156 18.16 21.99 12.53
C GLU A 156 18.39 22.00 11.01
N ILE A 157 17.76 21.07 10.26
CA ILE A 157 17.88 20.97 8.81
C ILE A 157 16.59 21.51 8.17
N LYS A 158 16.68 22.71 7.62
CA LYS A 158 15.52 23.37 6.99
C LYS A 158 15.07 22.71 5.70
N TYR A 159 16.02 22.19 4.92
CA TYR A 159 15.79 21.67 3.57
C TYR A 159 16.52 20.33 3.44
N PRO A 160 15.87 19.20 3.79
CA PRO A 160 16.54 17.91 3.79
C PRO A 160 16.90 17.50 2.37
N LYS A 161 18.09 16.91 2.19
CA LYS A 161 18.51 16.32 0.91
C LYS A 161 17.67 15.08 0.57
N PHE A 162 17.64 14.73 -0.71
CA PHE A 162 17.08 13.47 -1.21
C PHE A 162 18.15 12.39 -1.16
N ASP A 163 17.85 11.27 -0.52
CA ASP A 163 18.73 10.11 -0.43
C ASP A 163 18.39 9.10 -1.51
N ASP A 164 19.41 8.44 -2.07
CA ASP A 164 19.24 7.41 -3.07
C ASP A 164 18.38 6.26 -2.50
N GLN A 165 17.48 5.70 -3.31
CA GLN A 165 16.59 4.60 -2.87
C GLN A 165 17.35 3.42 -2.24
N LYS A 166 18.56 3.11 -2.71
CA LYS A 166 19.42 2.09 -2.09
C LYS A 166 19.71 2.39 -0.63
N ASP A 167 20.06 3.62 -0.30
CA ASP A 167 20.42 4.04 1.05
C ASP A 167 19.17 4.11 1.94
N VAL A 168 18.03 4.56 1.38
CA VAL A 168 16.74 4.54 2.07
C VAL A 168 16.32 3.12 2.44
N LEU A 169 16.39 2.16 1.52
CA LEU A 169 16.02 0.76 1.79
C LEU A 169 16.96 0.07 2.79
N ASN A 170 18.27 0.38 2.78
CA ASN A 170 19.16 -0.07 3.85
C ASN A 170 18.80 0.59 5.19
N GLY A 171 18.44 1.87 5.19
CA GLY A 171 17.94 2.57 6.37
C GLY A 171 16.68 1.94 6.96
N VAL A 172 15.74 1.47 6.12
CA VAL A 172 14.57 0.69 6.56
C VAL A 172 15.01 -0.57 7.31
N ILE A 173 15.97 -1.33 6.77
CA ILE A 173 16.50 -2.53 7.41
C ILE A 173 17.13 -2.19 8.76
N ASP A 174 17.94 -1.13 8.82
CA ASP A 174 18.61 -0.67 10.04
C ASP A 174 17.62 -0.24 11.13
N MET A 175 16.52 0.43 10.76
CA MET A 175 15.45 0.81 11.68
C MET A 175 14.74 -0.42 12.26
N LEU A 176 14.47 -1.42 11.43
CA LEU A 176 13.85 -2.67 11.88
C LEU A 176 14.78 -3.47 12.81
N ASP A 177 16.08 -3.52 12.52
CA ASP A 177 17.07 -4.16 13.40
C ASP A 177 17.22 -3.44 14.74
N GLN A 178 17.22 -2.10 14.73
CA GLN A 178 17.20 -1.30 15.96
C GLN A 178 15.96 -1.59 16.80
N ALA A 179 14.77 -1.62 16.19
CA ALA A 179 13.54 -1.96 16.88
C ALA A 179 13.60 -3.38 17.47
N LEU A 180 14.03 -4.38 16.69
CA LEU A 180 14.18 -5.76 17.16
C LEU A 180 15.14 -5.89 18.34
N ALA A 181 16.20 -5.08 18.40
CA ALA A 181 17.13 -5.07 19.52
C ALA A 181 16.57 -4.41 20.79
N MET A 182 15.54 -3.56 20.66
CA MET A 182 14.89 -2.85 21.77
C MET A 182 13.76 -3.66 22.43
N ILE A 183 13.08 -4.53 21.67
CA ILE A 183 11.89 -5.23 22.16
C ILE A 183 12.22 -6.17 23.33
N ASP A 184 11.48 -6.03 24.43
CA ASP A 184 11.44 -6.99 25.54
C ASP A 184 10.00 -7.47 25.77
N ILE A 185 9.75 -8.76 25.48
CA ILE A 185 8.43 -9.40 25.64
C ILE A 185 8.00 -9.55 27.11
N ASN A 186 8.93 -9.42 28.05
CA ASN A 186 8.66 -9.51 29.48
C ASN A 186 8.29 -8.15 30.08
N ASP A 187 8.69 -7.06 29.44
CA ASP A 187 8.26 -5.72 29.81
C ASP A 187 6.83 -5.47 29.31
N LYS A 188 5.94 -5.06 30.22
CA LYS A 188 4.54 -4.75 29.91
C LYS A 188 4.34 -3.29 29.52
N ASN A 189 5.33 -2.44 29.76
CA ASN A 189 5.31 -1.06 29.30
C ASN A 189 5.49 -1.04 27.79
N CYS A 190 4.42 -0.74 27.05
CA CYS A 190 4.35 -0.68 25.59
C CYS A 190 3.15 0.19 25.18
N ILE A 191 2.93 0.37 23.88
CA ILE A 191 1.68 0.91 23.35
C ILE A 191 0.72 -0.27 23.18
N ASP A 192 -0.35 -0.33 23.98
CA ASP A 192 -1.31 -1.43 23.99
C ASP A 192 -2.72 -1.01 23.54
N GLU A 193 -3.44 -0.19 24.30
CA GLU A 193 -4.81 0.25 23.98
C GLU A 193 -4.84 1.04 22.66
N TYR A 194 -3.81 1.86 22.44
CA TYR A 194 -3.62 2.67 21.25
C TYR A 194 -3.00 1.91 20.07
N ASP A 195 -2.56 0.66 20.25
CA ASP A 195 -2.06 -0.18 19.16
C ASP A 195 -3.24 -0.81 18.39
N PRO A 196 -3.52 -0.39 17.14
CA PRO A 196 -4.64 -0.93 16.38
C PRO A 196 -4.34 -2.31 15.79
N TYR A 197 -3.07 -2.75 15.77
CA TYR A 197 -2.63 -3.95 15.07
C TYR A 197 -2.55 -5.16 15.99
N PHE A 198 -1.83 -5.03 17.10
CA PHE A 198 -1.48 -6.18 17.96
C PHE A 198 -1.78 -5.99 19.44
N LYS A 199 -2.39 -4.86 19.82
CA LYS A 199 -2.78 -4.57 21.21
C LYS A 199 -1.60 -4.74 22.19
N GLY A 200 -0.40 -4.33 21.77
CA GLY A 200 0.82 -4.43 22.58
C GLY A 200 1.45 -5.83 22.64
N ASP A 201 1.00 -6.79 21.80
CA ASP A 201 1.66 -8.10 21.71
C ASP A 201 3.02 -7.99 21.00
N MET A 202 4.06 -7.79 21.80
CA MET A 202 5.42 -7.61 21.31
C MET A 202 5.99 -8.84 20.59
N SER A 203 5.43 -10.03 20.79
CA SER A 203 5.84 -11.21 20.02
C SER A 203 5.38 -11.09 18.57
N LYS A 204 4.21 -10.51 18.33
CA LYS A 204 3.72 -10.22 16.97
C LYS A 204 4.50 -9.07 16.32
N TRP A 205 4.88 -8.05 17.09
CA TRP A 205 5.77 -6.99 16.60
C TRP A 205 7.14 -7.53 16.16
N ILE A 206 7.74 -8.46 16.90
CA ILE A 206 8.96 -9.17 16.46
C ILE A 206 8.71 -9.91 15.14
N ALA A 207 7.60 -10.64 15.03
CA ALA A 207 7.29 -11.42 13.84
C ALA A 207 7.10 -10.54 12.60
N ILE A 208 6.39 -9.42 12.72
CA ILE A 208 6.19 -8.47 11.64
C ILE A 208 7.44 -7.70 11.27
N ALA A 209 8.25 -7.27 12.24
CA ALA A 209 9.52 -6.60 11.92
C ALA A 209 10.45 -7.51 11.11
N ASN A 210 10.54 -8.79 11.48
CA ASN A 210 11.28 -9.78 10.68
C ASN A 210 10.61 -10.00 9.30
N SER A 211 9.29 -10.17 9.24
CA SER A 211 8.63 -10.44 7.95
C SER A 211 8.77 -9.26 6.98
N PHE A 212 8.63 -8.03 7.46
CA PHE A 212 8.79 -6.83 6.66
C PHE A 212 10.24 -6.60 6.23
N LYS A 213 11.21 -6.90 7.10
CA LYS A 213 12.64 -6.90 6.72
C LYS A 213 12.90 -7.92 5.61
N PHE A 214 12.31 -9.11 5.68
CA PHE A 214 12.41 -10.12 4.63
C PHE A 214 11.80 -9.64 3.30
N ARG A 215 10.60 -9.04 3.31
CA ARG A 215 10.01 -8.41 2.11
C ARG A 215 10.93 -7.33 1.53
N THR A 216 11.49 -6.48 2.38
CA THR A 216 12.41 -5.41 1.94
C THR A 216 13.65 -6.01 1.25
N LEU A 217 14.24 -7.07 1.81
CA LEU A 217 15.37 -7.76 1.18
C LEU A 217 14.98 -8.41 -0.15
N MET A 218 13.79 -9.01 -0.24
CA MET A 218 13.27 -9.57 -1.49
C MET A 218 13.09 -8.52 -2.58
N VAL A 219 12.74 -7.28 -2.22
CA VAL A 219 12.71 -6.15 -3.16
C VAL A 219 14.11 -5.75 -3.62
N MET A 220 15.10 -5.81 -2.74
CA MET A 220 16.46 -5.36 -3.03
C MET A 220 17.31 -6.36 -3.82
N VAL A 221 17.06 -7.67 -3.67
CA VAL A 221 18.01 -8.72 -4.09
C VAL A 221 18.31 -8.74 -5.59
N ASP A 222 17.38 -8.29 -6.43
CA ASP A 222 17.60 -8.18 -7.87
C ASP A 222 18.60 -7.07 -8.23
N ALA A 223 18.55 -5.95 -7.50
CA ALA A 223 19.47 -4.83 -7.66
C ALA A 223 20.78 -4.98 -6.87
N ASP A 224 20.73 -5.72 -5.76
CA ASP A 224 21.86 -6.02 -4.88
C ASP A 224 21.85 -7.50 -4.47
N PRO A 225 22.45 -8.39 -5.28
CA PRO A 225 22.48 -9.83 -5.01
C PRO A 225 23.17 -10.21 -3.69
N SER A 226 23.94 -9.29 -3.06
CA SER A 226 24.54 -9.55 -1.73
C SER A 226 23.49 -9.76 -0.64
N LYS A 227 22.26 -9.28 -0.84
CA LYS A 227 21.13 -9.48 0.09
C LYS A 227 20.69 -10.94 0.24
N ALA A 228 21.15 -11.84 -0.64
CA ALA A 228 20.90 -13.27 -0.52
C ALA A 228 21.39 -13.87 0.82
N ASP A 229 22.49 -13.37 1.39
CA ASP A 229 23.01 -13.85 2.68
C ASP A 229 22.11 -13.45 3.86
N ASP A 230 21.55 -12.24 3.83
CA ASP A 230 20.59 -11.79 4.83
C ASP A 230 19.27 -12.58 4.71
N ILE A 231 18.79 -12.81 3.49
CA ILE A 231 17.61 -13.65 3.21
C ILE A 231 17.82 -15.05 3.78
N LYS A 232 18.98 -15.67 3.52
CA LYS A 232 19.34 -16.98 4.10
C LYS A 232 19.24 -16.97 5.62
N LYS A 233 19.82 -15.97 6.27
CA LYS A 233 19.80 -15.85 7.74
C LYS A 233 18.36 -15.82 8.26
N MET A 234 17.46 -15.10 7.60
CA MET A 234 16.05 -15.01 8.01
C MET A 234 15.30 -16.33 7.83
N MET A 235 15.56 -17.04 6.73
CA MET A 235 15.01 -18.38 6.49
C MET A 235 15.48 -19.41 7.54
N ASP A 236 16.73 -19.28 8.01
CA ASP A 236 17.31 -20.14 9.04
C ASP A 236 16.74 -19.82 10.45
N GLU A 237 16.55 -18.53 10.77
CA GLU A 237 16.08 -18.09 12.09
C GLU A 237 14.59 -18.33 12.35
N LYS A 238 13.75 -18.34 11.30
CA LYS A 238 12.30 -18.64 11.38
C LYS A 238 11.54 -17.78 12.39
N LYS A 239 11.89 -16.49 12.49
CA LYS A 239 11.23 -15.49 13.35
C LYS A 239 10.14 -14.70 12.65
N MET A 240 9.81 -15.02 11.40
CA MET A 240 8.76 -14.37 10.61
C MET A 240 7.37 -14.88 11.01
N ILE A 241 6.31 -14.29 10.46
CA ILE A 241 4.95 -14.75 10.71
C ILE A 241 4.75 -16.18 10.18
N THR A 242 4.02 -16.99 10.95
CA THR A 242 3.83 -18.43 10.68
C THR A 242 2.36 -18.82 10.50
N SER A 243 1.44 -17.87 10.63
CA SER A 243 0.01 -18.07 10.39
C SER A 243 -0.70 -16.73 10.18
N ALA A 244 -1.96 -16.77 9.74
CA ALA A 244 -2.79 -15.59 9.56
C ALA A 244 -3.02 -14.78 10.86
N ALA A 245 -2.83 -15.37 12.05
CA ALA A 245 -2.91 -14.65 13.32
C ALA A 245 -1.78 -13.61 13.51
N GLY A 246 -0.75 -13.68 12.66
CA GLY A 246 0.34 -12.69 12.58
C GLY A 246 0.15 -11.65 11.47
N ASN A 247 -0.95 -11.68 10.70
CA ASN A 247 -1.24 -10.61 9.73
C ASN A 247 -1.23 -9.25 10.43
N MET A 248 -0.68 -8.23 9.77
CA MET A 248 -0.78 -6.85 10.20
C MET A 248 -1.90 -6.16 9.44
N GLU A 249 -2.96 -5.83 10.16
CA GLU A 249 -4.19 -5.29 9.59
C GLU A 249 -4.69 -4.11 10.42
N PHE A 250 -5.07 -3.02 9.76
CA PHE A 250 -5.84 -1.96 10.39
C PHE A 250 -7.33 -2.30 10.33
N GLN A 251 -7.97 -2.41 11.50
CA GLN A 251 -9.35 -2.86 11.63
C GLN A 251 -10.32 -1.66 11.58
N TYR A 252 -11.11 -1.58 10.50
CA TYR A 252 -12.28 -0.70 10.42
C TYR A 252 -13.50 -1.35 11.08
N SER A 253 -14.55 -0.57 11.32
CA SER A 253 -15.78 -1.05 11.94
C SER A 253 -17.03 -0.44 11.32
N GLU A 254 -18.18 -0.98 11.69
CA GLU A 254 -19.51 -0.44 11.34
C GLU A 254 -19.85 0.89 12.05
N THR A 255 -18.94 1.40 12.90
CA THR A 255 -19.16 2.62 13.69
C THR A 255 -18.83 3.86 12.87
N ALA A 256 -19.78 4.79 12.74
CA ALA A 256 -19.57 6.06 12.05
C ALA A 256 -18.31 6.78 12.57
N GLY A 257 -17.45 7.19 11.65
CA GLY A 257 -16.14 7.78 11.95
C GLY A 257 -14.97 6.78 11.97
N ASN A 258 -15.24 5.47 11.96
CA ASN A 258 -14.24 4.41 11.83
C ASN A 258 -14.63 3.39 10.73
N GLU A 259 -15.39 3.84 9.72
CA GLU A 259 -15.74 3.04 8.55
C GLU A 259 -14.62 3.10 7.51
N ASN A 260 -14.43 2.02 6.77
CA ASN A 260 -13.44 1.92 5.70
C ASN A 260 -13.68 3.00 4.61
N PRO A 261 -12.69 3.84 4.27
CA PRO A 261 -12.81 4.85 3.21
C PRO A 261 -13.32 4.36 1.84
N LYS A 262 -13.04 3.11 1.44
CA LYS A 262 -13.58 2.51 0.20
C LYS A 262 -15.11 2.48 0.24
N TYR A 263 -15.70 2.06 1.36
CA TYR A 263 -17.15 2.17 1.58
C TYR A 263 -17.61 3.62 1.44
N GLY A 264 -16.89 4.55 2.07
CA GLY A 264 -17.20 5.98 2.04
C GLY A 264 -17.26 6.56 0.63
N ILE A 265 -16.39 6.10 -0.29
CA ILE A 265 -16.41 6.49 -1.70
C ILE A 265 -17.75 6.07 -2.34
N LEU A 266 -18.11 4.80 -2.26
CA LEU A 266 -19.37 4.31 -2.87
C LEU A 266 -20.60 4.94 -2.21
N ALA A 267 -20.64 5.02 -0.88
CA ALA A 267 -21.74 5.63 -0.16
C ALA A 267 -21.97 7.09 -0.56
N LYS A 268 -20.89 7.86 -0.76
CA LYS A 268 -20.95 9.28 -1.09
C LYS A 268 -21.31 9.53 -2.56
N TYR A 269 -20.75 8.75 -3.49
CA TYR A 269 -20.81 9.07 -4.92
C TYR A 269 -21.79 8.20 -5.72
N THR A 270 -22.16 7.02 -5.23
CA THR A 270 -23.00 6.05 -5.96
C THR A 270 -24.13 5.48 -5.12
N GLY A 271 -24.41 6.06 -3.95
CA GLY A 271 -25.45 5.57 -3.04
C GLY A 271 -25.16 4.18 -2.47
N GLY A 272 -23.89 3.76 -2.46
CA GLY A 272 -23.44 2.46 -1.94
C GLY A 272 -23.42 1.33 -2.96
N ILE A 273 -23.77 1.58 -4.22
CA ILE A 273 -23.71 0.59 -5.30
C ILE A 273 -22.35 0.69 -5.99
N ASN A 274 -21.65 -0.42 -6.22
CA ASN A 274 -20.38 -0.36 -6.95
C ASN A 274 -20.62 -0.26 -8.46
N THR A 275 -20.47 0.94 -9.01
CA THR A 275 -20.49 1.23 -10.45
C THR A 275 -19.19 1.93 -10.90
N MET A 276 -18.12 1.83 -10.11
CA MET A 276 -16.88 2.60 -10.29
C MET A 276 -15.63 1.73 -10.43
N PHE A 277 -15.69 0.49 -9.96
CA PHE A 277 -14.54 -0.42 -9.91
C PHE A 277 -14.95 -1.77 -10.48
N PHE A 278 -14.29 -2.18 -11.56
CA PHE A 278 -14.62 -3.36 -12.34
C PHE A 278 -13.49 -4.39 -12.34
N ALA A 279 -13.85 -5.65 -12.56
CA ALA A 279 -12.89 -6.74 -12.74
C ALA A 279 -12.01 -6.47 -13.96
N HIS A 280 -10.68 -6.54 -13.80
CA HIS A 280 -9.74 -6.39 -14.92
C HIS A 280 -9.31 -7.75 -15.48
N ASN A 281 -9.20 -7.89 -16.80
CA ASN A 281 -8.80 -9.15 -17.45
C ASN A 281 -7.40 -9.62 -17.03
N LYS A 282 -6.49 -8.72 -16.66
CA LYS A 282 -5.14 -9.06 -16.15
C LYS A 282 -5.17 -9.76 -14.79
N VAL A 283 -6.29 -9.74 -14.08
CA VAL A 283 -6.50 -10.51 -12.84
C VAL A 283 -7.47 -11.66 -13.11
N PHE A 284 -8.62 -11.37 -13.74
CA PHE A 284 -9.68 -12.34 -13.93
C PHE A 284 -9.29 -13.52 -14.84
N LYS A 285 -8.60 -13.27 -15.96
CA LYS A 285 -8.26 -14.36 -16.91
C LYS A 285 -7.29 -15.39 -16.34
N PRO A 286 -6.21 -14.98 -15.61
CA PRO A 286 -5.40 -15.92 -14.85
C PRO A 286 -6.18 -16.73 -13.81
N MET A 287 -7.14 -16.11 -13.10
CA MET A 287 -8.01 -16.80 -12.14
C MET A 287 -8.94 -17.81 -12.84
N GLU A 288 -9.54 -17.41 -13.97
CA GLU A 288 -10.47 -18.23 -14.76
C GLU A 288 -9.79 -19.51 -15.28
N LYS A 289 -8.52 -19.43 -15.71
CA LYS A 289 -7.72 -20.56 -16.22
C LYS A 289 -7.76 -21.78 -15.30
N TYR A 290 -7.72 -21.58 -13.99
CA TYR A 290 -7.68 -22.65 -13.00
C TYR A 290 -8.98 -22.80 -12.20
N ALA A 291 -10.03 -22.07 -12.57
CA ALA A 291 -11.26 -21.94 -11.79
C ALA A 291 -10.97 -21.54 -10.33
N ASP A 292 -10.21 -20.47 -10.16
CA ASP A 292 -9.82 -19.94 -8.85
C ASP A 292 -11.05 -19.68 -7.97
N SER A 293 -11.04 -20.25 -6.76
CA SER A 293 -12.18 -20.17 -5.83
C SER A 293 -12.41 -18.77 -5.26
N ARG A 294 -11.48 -17.83 -5.48
CA ARG A 294 -11.61 -16.42 -5.09
C ARG A 294 -12.40 -15.58 -6.09
N ILE A 295 -12.72 -16.07 -7.30
CA ILE A 295 -13.50 -15.29 -8.29
C ILE A 295 -14.78 -14.68 -7.68
N PRO A 296 -15.65 -15.45 -6.98
CA PRO A 296 -16.87 -14.90 -6.37
C PRO A 296 -16.63 -14.09 -5.08
N ARG A 297 -15.38 -13.92 -4.67
CA ARG A 297 -14.96 -13.11 -3.52
C ARG A 297 -14.33 -11.79 -3.96
N TYR A 298 -13.70 -11.78 -5.12
CA TYR A 298 -13.10 -10.59 -5.71
C TYR A 298 -14.09 -9.83 -6.56
N PHE A 299 -15.05 -10.52 -7.17
CA PHE A 299 -15.95 -9.95 -8.16
C PHE A 299 -17.39 -10.27 -7.84
N ASP A 300 -18.28 -9.32 -8.11
CA ASP A 300 -19.71 -9.56 -8.22
C ASP A 300 -20.02 -9.89 -9.70
N PRO A 301 -20.84 -10.91 -10.00
CA PRO A 301 -21.19 -11.23 -11.38
C PRO A 301 -22.06 -10.13 -11.99
N GLY A 302 -22.11 -10.07 -13.33
CA GLY A 302 -23.07 -9.24 -14.03
C GLY A 302 -24.52 -9.65 -13.71
N HIS A 303 -25.48 -8.83 -14.14
CA HIS A 303 -26.90 -9.00 -13.85
C HIS A 303 -27.45 -10.40 -14.18
N ASP A 304 -26.92 -11.04 -15.22
CA ASP A 304 -27.30 -12.39 -15.65
C ASP A 304 -26.57 -13.54 -14.90
N GLY A 305 -25.79 -13.20 -13.87
CA GLY A 305 -25.05 -14.15 -13.05
C GLY A 305 -23.72 -14.63 -13.65
N VAL A 306 -23.27 -14.01 -14.75
CA VAL A 306 -22.02 -14.37 -15.44
C VAL A 306 -20.90 -13.41 -15.07
N PHE A 307 -19.69 -13.93 -14.88
CA PHE A 307 -18.51 -13.11 -14.66
C PHE A 307 -17.92 -12.62 -15.98
N ARG A 308 -17.77 -11.30 -16.13
CA ARG A 308 -17.18 -10.65 -17.32
C ARG A 308 -16.24 -9.53 -16.90
N ALA A 309 -14.96 -9.73 -17.09
CA ALA A 309 -13.96 -8.70 -16.84
C ALA A 309 -13.73 -7.81 -18.06
N LEU A 310 -13.15 -6.64 -17.81
CA LEU A 310 -12.88 -5.59 -18.77
C LEU A 310 -11.37 -5.37 -18.92
N ASP A 311 -10.95 -4.80 -20.04
CA ASP A 311 -9.64 -4.18 -20.18
C ASP A 311 -9.68 -2.71 -19.74
N THR A 312 -8.50 -2.10 -19.62
CA THR A 312 -8.33 -0.68 -19.26
C THR A 312 -9.15 0.21 -20.19
N ARG A 313 -10.01 1.07 -19.61
CA ARG A 313 -10.88 2.02 -20.35
C ARG A 313 -11.95 1.37 -21.25
N GLN A 314 -12.12 0.05 -21.18
CA GLN A 314 -13.22 -0.61 -21.88
C GLN A 314 -14.55 -0.24 -21.19
N ASP A 315 -15.51 0.21 -21.99
CA ASP A 315 -16.87 0.49 -21.52
C ASP A 315 -17.49 -0.76 -20.90
N ALA A 316 -18.08 -0.61 -19.71
CA ALA A 316 -18.86 -1.67 -19.10
C ALA A 316 -20.11 -1.95 -19.94
N GLU A 317 -20.47 -3.23 -20.04
CA GLU A 317 -21.66 -3.69 -20.76
C GLU A 317 -22.91 -3.46 -19.91
N ASP A 318 -23.89 -2.73 -20.42
CA ASP A 318 -25.17 -2.45 -19.78
C ASP A 318 -26.36 -2.49 -20.76
N ASP A 319 -27.59 -2.42 -20.23
CA ASP A 319 -28.82 -2.26 -21.01
C ASP A 319 -29.55 -0.94 -20.71
N GLU A 320 -30.62 -0.67 -21.48
CA GLU A 320 -31.43 0.55 -21.34
C GLU A 320 -32.11 0.69 -19.97
N ASP A 321 -32.24 -0.41 -19.22
CA ASP A 321 -32.81 -0.44 -17.86
C ASP A 321 -31.74 -0.17 -16.77
N GLY A 322 -30.47 -0.03 -17.17
CA GLY A 322 -29.34 0.21 -16.28
C GLY A 322 -28.80 -1.06 -15.60
N ASN A 323 -29.13 -2.25 -16.12
CA ASN A 323 -28.53 -3.48 -15.63
C ASN A 323 -27.13 -3.63 -16.21
N ILE A 324 -26.14 -3.82 -15.33
CA ILE A 324 -24.73 -3.98 -15.71
C ILE A 324 -24.42 -5.47 -15.87
N TYR A 325 -23.87 -5.87 -17.02
CA TYR A 325 -23.47 -7.24 -17.36
C TYR A 325 -21.96 -7.49 -17.16
N SER A 326 -21.17 -6.43 -17.01
CA SER A 326 -19.77 -6.50 -16.58
C SER A 326 -19.65 -6.75 -15.07
N SER A 327 -18.63 -7.48 -14.66
CA SER A 327 -18.35 -7.76 -13.26
C SER A 327 -17.72 -6.56 -12.55
N ALA A 328 -18.37 -6.13 -11.48
CA ALA A 328 -17.80 -5.18 -10.54
C ALA A 328 -16.81 -5.86 -9.60
N ILE A 329 -15.89 -5.11 -8.99
CA ILE A 329 -15.19 -5.56 -7.78
C ILE A 329 -16.24 -5.81 -6.70
N SER A 330 -16.09 -6.91 -5.95
CA SER A 330 -17.12 -7.34 -5.01
C SER A 330 -17.40 -6.29 -3.96
N SER A 331 -18.68 -5.99 -3.75
CA SER A 331 -19.18 -5.15 -2.67
C SER A 331 -18.69 -5.61 -1.28
N TYR A 332 -18.33 -6.89 -1.13
CA TYR A 332 -17.71 -7.41 0.09
C TYR A 332 -16.39 -6.71 0.43
N LEU A 333 -15.59 -6.32 -0.56
CA LEU A 333 -14.31 -5.60 -0.37
C LEU A 333 -14.50 -4.10 -0.08
N TYR A 334 -15.72 -3.60 -0.23
CA TYR A 334 -16.12 -2.20 0.00
C TYR A 334 -17.09 -2.07 1.18
N ARG A 335 -17.20 -3.09 2.04
CA ARG A 335 -17.99 -3.01 3.28
C ARG A 335 -17.31 -2.11 4.31
N LYS A 336 -18.10 -1.55 5.22
CA LYS A 336 -17.65 -0.61 6.26
C LYS A 336 -16.53 -1.16 7.15
N ASP A 337 -16.59 -2.44 7.49
CA ASP A 337 -15.61 -3.11 8.36
C ASP A 337 -14.54 -3.89 7.56
N CYS A 338 -14.31 -3.58 6.28
CA CYS A 338 -13.22 -4.19 5.55
C CYS A 338 -11.87 -3.73 6.15
N PRO A 339 -10.95 -4.62 6.55
CA PRO A 339 -9.65 -4.19 7.04
C PRO A 339 -8.76 -3.65 5.92
N ASP A 340 -7.80 -2.79 6.26
CA ASP A 340 -6.62 -2.54 5.42
C ASP A 340 -5.51 -3.52 5.80
N VAL A 341 -4.97 -4.24 4.82
CA VAL A 341 -3.96 -5.28 5.03
C VAL A 341 -2.59 -4.75 4.65
N LEU A 342 -1.74 -4.57 5.65
CA LEU A 342 -0.40 -4.02 5.49
C LEU A 342 0.62 -5.13 5.20
N TYR A 343 0.48 -6.29 5.84
CA TYR A 343 1.31 -7.47 5.63
C TYR A 343 0.52 -8.75 5.95
N SER A 344 0.66 -9.79 5.14
CA SER A 344 -0.13 -11.02 5.28
C SER A 344 0.71 -12.29 5.28
N TYR A 345 0.14 -13.37 5.84
CA TYR A 345 0.76 -14.69 5.83
C TYR A 345 0.83 -15.31 4.41
N GLN A 346 -0.13 -15.01 3.55
CA GLN A 346 -0.10 -15.41 2.13
C GLN A 346 1.07 -14.77 1.39
N GLU A 347 1.28 -13.45 1.56
CA GLU A 347 2.44 -12.73 1.03
C GLU A 347 3.75 -13.37 1.50
N GLN A 348 3.87 -13.66 2.81
CA GLN A 348 5.04 -14.33 3.38
C GLN A 348 5.34 -15.67 2.71
N LEU A 349 4.34 -16.55 2.64
CA LEU A 349 4.52 -17.90 2.08
C LEU A 349 4.89 -17.87 0.60
N LEU A 350 4.29 -16.96 -0.18
CA LEU A 350 4.59 -16.83 -1.60
C LEU A 350 5.99 -16.24 -1.85
N LEU A 351 6.47 -15.33 -0.99
CA LEU A 351 7.86 -14.85 -1.03
C LEU A 351 8.85 -15.94 -0.63
N GLU A 352 8.55 -16.75 0.41
CA GLU A 352 9.38 -17.90 0.77
C GLU A 352 9.42 -18.96 -0.34
N SER A 353 8.29 -19.21 -1.01
CA SER A 353 8.23 -20.07 -2.20
C SER A 353 9.18 -19.58 -3.29
N GLU A 354 9.16 -18.27 -3.57
CA GLU A 354 10.05 -17.64 -4.54
C GLU A 354 11.53 -17.81 -4.16
N VAL A 355 11.88 -17.68 -2.88
CA VAL A 355 13.26 -17.91 -2.39
C VAL A 355 13.76 -19.31 -2.75
N TYR A 356 12.95 -20.36 -2.53
CA TYR A 356 13.32 -21.72 -2.89
C TYR A 356 13.32 -21.96 -4.40
N ALA A 357 12.40 -21.34 -5.13
CA ALA A 357 12.34 -21.47 -6.59
C ALA A 357 13.55 -20.83 -7.28
N ARG A 358 14.03 -19.69 -6.76
CA ARG A 358 15.21 -18.95 -7.27
C ARG A 358 16.52 -19.43 -6.66
N GLY A 359 16.49 -20.11 -5.51
CA GLY A 359 17.69 -20.47 -4.75
C GLY A 359 18.39 -19.25 -4.14
N ILE A 360 17.64 -18.26 -3.63
CA ILE A 360 18.21 -17.05 -3.04
C ILE A 360 18.75 -17.38 -1.64
N GLY A 361 20.06 -17.54 -1.53
CA GLY A 361 20.72 -17.86 -0.25
C GLY A 361 20.44 -19.29 0.25
N VAL A 362 19.62 -20.06 -0.45
CA VAL A 362 19.30 -21.46 -0.16
C VAL A 362 19.54 -22.32 -1.39
N THR A 363 19.62 -23.64 -1.22
CA THR A 363 19.65 -24.54 -2.38
C THR A 363 18.31 -24.45 -3.11
N LYS A 364 18.35 -24.21 -4.42
CA LYS A 364 17.15 -24.21 -5.27
C LYS A 364 16.40 -25.53 -5.13
N ASP A 365 15.12 -25.45 -4.78
CA ASP A 365 14.26 -26.60 -4.51
C ASP A 365 12.82 -26.31 -4.93
N LEU A 366 12.44 -26.76 -6.13
CA LEU A 366 11.09 -26.58 -6.65
C LEU A 366 10.03 -27.44 -5.94
N ALA A 367 10.43 -28.50 -5.25
CA ALA A 367 9.50 -29.28 -4.44
C ALA A 367 9.12 -28.52 -3.16
N LYS A 368 10.12 -27.90 -2.50
CA LYS A 368 9.86 -27.03 -1.35
C LYS A 368 9.12 -25.76 -1.75
N ALA A 369 9.47 -25.15 -2.89
CA ALA A 369 8.71 -24.05 -3.46
C ALA A 369 7.24 -24.45 -3.70
N ASN A 370 6.98 -25.62 -4.29
CA ASN A 370 5.60 -26.10 -4.50
C ASN A 370 4.80 -26.24 -3.20
N GLU A 371 5.42 -26.74 -2.13
CA GLU A 371 4.77 -26.85 -0.81
C GLU A 371 4.33 -25.47 -0.28
N LEU A 372 5.23 -24.49 -0.32
CA LEU A 372 4.97 -23.12 0.15
C LEU A 372 4.00 -22.38 -0.76
N PHE A 373 4.10 -22.58 -2.07
CA PHE A 373 3.16 -22.05 -3.06
C PHE A 373 1.74 -22.53 -2.80
N GLN A 374 1.52 -23.84 -2.68
CA GLN A 374 0.20 -24.41 -2.39
C GLN A 374 -0.33 -23.91 -1.04
N ALA A 375 0.52 -23.82 -0.02
CA ALA A 375 0.15 -23.27 1.28
C ALA A 375 -0.24 -21.78 1.19
N GLY A 376 0.51 -20.98 0.43
CA GLY A 376 0.25 -19.55 0.24
C GLY A 376 -1.07 -19.30 -0.48
N VAL A 377 -1.33 -20.03 -1.57
CA VAL A 377 -2.61 -19.93 -2.30
C VAL A 377 -3.78 -20.39 -1.43
N GLN A 378 -3.62 -21.48 -0.68
CA GLN A 378 -4.64 -21.94 0.27
C GLN A 378 -4.90 -20.89 1.37
N ALA A 379 -3.85 -20.25 1.90
CA ALA A 379 -3.98 -19.19 2.90
C ALA A 379 -4.72 -17.97 2.34
N ALA A 380 -4.45 -17.59 1.09
CA ALA A 380 -5.15 -16.53 0.39
C ALA A 380 -6.64 -16.86 0.19
N CYS A 381 -6.96 -18.06 -0.31
CA CYS A 381 -8.35 -18.53 -0.43
C CYS A 381 -9.09 -18.48 0.92
N ASN A 382 -8.42 -18.92 1.99
CA ASN A 382 -9.00 -18.88 3.35
C ASN A 382 -9.22 -17.45 3.83
N TYR A 383 -8.27 -16.55 3.57
CA TYR A 383 -8.37 -15.14 3.97
C TYR A 383 -9.60 -14.46 3.39
N TYR A 384 -9.82 -14.64 2.08
CA TYR A 384 -11.00 -14.14 1.37
C TYR A 384 -12.25 -15.01 1.55
N LYS A 385 -12.20 -16.00 2.45
CA LYS A 385 -13.31 -16.89 2.81
C LYS A 385 -13.89 -17.62 1.58
N ALA A 386 -13.06 -17.99 0.60
CA ALA A 386 -13.49 -18.78 -0.55
C ALA A 386 -14.12 -20.11 -0.12
N ASP A 387 -14.98 -20.69 -0.97
CA ASP A 387 -15.61 -21.97 -0.66
C ASP A 387 -14.56 -23.08 -0.52
N THR A 388 -14.69 -23.91 0.52
CA THR A 388 -13.69 -24.92 0.89
C THR A 388 -13.56 -26.02 -0.18
N GLU A 389 -14.65 -26.51 -0.75
CA GLU A 389 -14.61 -27.59 -1.74
C GLU A 389 -14.18 -27.07 -3.12
N ALA A 390 -14.63 -25.87 -3.49
CA ALA A 390 -14.12 -25.18 -4.67
C ALA A 390 -12.62 -24.92 -4.55
N THR A 391 -12.13 -24.54 -3.36
CA THR A 391 -10.69 -24.33 -3.11
C THR A 391 -9.89 -25.61 -3.26
N LYS A 392 -10.34 -26.74 -2.71
CA LYS A 392 -9.68 -28.04 -2.94
C LYS A 392 -9.59 -28.37 -4.43
N THR A 393 -10.67 -28.12 -5.17
CA THR A 393 -10.72 -28.36 -6.62
C THR A 393 -9.76 -27.44 -7.37
N PHE A 394 -9.74 -26.15 -7.04
CA PHE A 394 -8.81 -25.17 -7.59
C PHE A 394 -7.34 -25.55 -7.35
N LEU A 395 -6.96 -25.83 -6.10
CA LEU A 395 -5.58 -26.21 -5.76
C LEU A 395 -5.13 -27.48 -6.50
N SER A 396 -6.04 -28.43 -6.73
CA SER A 396 -5.74 -29.65 -7.50
C SER A 396 -5.50 -29.40 -9.00
N LYS A 397 -5.95 -28.25 -9.53
CA LYS A 397 -5.76 -27.83 -10.92
C LYS A 397 -4.51 -26.98 -11.12
N LEU A 398 -3.97 -26.39 -10.05
CA LEU A 398 -2.71 -25.66 -10.13
C LEU A 398 -1.57 -26.60 -10.56
N PRO A 399 -0.62 -26.11 -11.35
CA PRO A 399 0.52 -26.93 -11.74
C PRO A 399 1.40 -27.25 -10.52
N ASP A 400 1.99 -28.44 -10.54
CA ASP A 400 2.99 -28.88 -9.57
C ASP A 400 4.35 -28.27 -9.96
N LEU A 401 4.83 -27.29 -9.19
CA LEU A 401 6.04 -26.55 -9.54
C LEU A 401 7.28 -27.45 -9.65
N SER A 402 7.29 -28.61 -8.97
CA SER A 402 8.41 -29.57 -9.04
C SER A 402 8.56 -30.24 -10.41
N LYS A 403 7.55 -30.12 -11.29
CA LYS A 403 7.51 -30.68 -12.64
C LYS A 403 7.67 -29.64 -13.74
N LEU A 404 7.80 -28.36 -13.37
CA LEU A 404 7.96 -27.25 -14.31
C LEU A 404 9.44 -26.90 -14.51
N SER A 405 9.74 -26.16 -15.57
CA SER A 405 11.00 -25.41 -15.62
C SER A 405 11.00 -24.31 -14.55
N GLU A 406 12.18 -23.81 -14.19
CA GLU A 406 12.32 -22.72 -13.22
C GLU A 406 11.55 -21.47 -13.64
N SER A 407 11.62 -21.06 -14.91
CA SER A 407 10.90 -19.90 -15.42
C SER A 407 9.38 -20.08 -15.37
N GLU A 408 8.87 -21.28 -15.66
CA GLU A 408 7.43 -21.57 -15.55
C GLU A 408 6.97 -21.60 -14.10
N ALA A 409 7.78 -22.17 -13.20
CA ALA A 409 7.47 -22.18 -11.77
C ALA A 409 7.44 -20.77 -11.17
N LEU A 410 8.42 -19.92 -11.52
CA LEU A 410 8.46 -18.53 -11.10
C LEU A 410 7.27 -17.73 -11.63
N TYR A 411 6.91 -17.93 -12.90
CA TYR A 411 5.72 -17.31 -13.48
C TYR A 411 4.45 -17.62 -12.68
N GLU A 412 4.23 -18.89 -12.30
CA GLU A 412 3.05 -19.29 -11.53
C GLU A 412 3.07 -18.71 -10.11
N ILE A 413 4.24 -18.65 -9.45
CA ILE A 413 4.40 -17.98 -8.15
C ILE A 413 4.07 -16.49 -8.26
N HIS A 414 4.68 -15.78 -9.21
CA HIS A 414 4.49 -14.34 -9.40
C HIS A 414 3.06 -14.01 -9.81
N MET A 415 2.41 -14.86 -10.63
CA MET A 415 1.00 -14.71 -10.98
C MET A 415 0.10 -14.85 -9.75
N GLN A 416 0.38 -15.81 -8.86
CA GLN A 416 -0.39 -15.92 -7.63
C GLN A 416 -0.14 -14.75 -6.69
N GLN A 417 1.09 -14.23 -6.57
CA GLN A 417 1.37 -12.99 -5.83
C GLN A 417 0.61 -11.79 -6.41
N TRP A 418 0.50 -11.67 -7.74
CA TRP A 418 -0.29 -10.63 -8.40
C TRP A 418 -1.80 -10.73 -8.07
N ILE A 419 -2.38 -11.93 -8.21
CA ILE A 419 -3.80 -12.18 -7.88
C ILE A 419 -4.06 -11.88 -6.40
N ASP A 420 -3.16 -12.29 -5.53
CA ASP A 420 -3.26 -12.11 -4.09
C ASP A 420 -3.39 -10.64 -3.65
N LEU A 421 -2.81 -9.73 -4.43
CA LEU A 421 -2.69 -8.32 -4.11
C LEU A 421 -3.70 -7.42 -4.84
N MET A 422 -4.71 -7.96 -5.52
CA MET A 422 -5.70 -7.16 -6.28
C MET A 422 -6.33 -6.02 -5.45
N ASP A 423 -6.65 -6.28 -4.18
CA ASP A 423 -7.25 -5.31 -3.24
C ASP A 423 -6.20 -4.54 -2.39
N ARG A 424 -4.90 -4.76 -2.68
CA ARG A 424 -3.72 -4.17 -2.03
C ARG A 424 -2.82 -3.53 -3.11
N PRO A 425 -3.29 -2.47 -3.78
CA PRO A 425 -2.72 -2.07 -5.08
C PRO A 425 -1.32 -1.45 -4.98
N LEU A 426 -0.92 -0.86 -3.85
CA LEU A 426 0.46 -0.40 -3.65
C LEU A 426 1.43 -1.59 -3.60
N GLU A 427 1.09 -2.63 -2.83
CA GLU A 427 1.87 -3.87 -2.81
C GLU A 427 1.85 -4.56 -4.18
N ALA A 428 0.72 -4.59 -4.88
CA ALA A 428 0.63 -5.13 -6.25
C ALA A 428 1.55 -4.36 -7.22
N PHE A 429 1.65 -3.03 -7.08
CA PHE A 429 2.54 -2.21 -7.89
C PHE A 429 4.02 -2.56 -7.66
N VAL A 430 4.41 -2.76 -6.40
CA VAL A 430 5.76 -3.26 -6.05
C VAL A 430 5.98 -4.66 -6.60
N GLN A 431 5.04 -5.57 -6.36
CA GLN A 431 5.10 -6.96 -6.80
C GLN A 431 5.26 -7.07 -8.31
N TRP A 432 4.46 -6.33 -9.08
CA TRP A 432 4.51 -6.35 -10.54
C TRP A 432 5.89 -5.91 -11.05
N ARG A 433 6.41 -4.78 -10.58
CA ARG A 433 7.76 -4.29 -10.96
C ARG A 433 8.89 -5.25 -10.56
N ARG A 434 8.77 -5.94 -9.43
CA ARG A 434 9.77 -6.90 -8.93
C ARG A 434 9.68 -8.27 -9.61
N SER A 435 8.53 -8.64 -10.17
CA SER A 435 8.28 -9.99 -10.67
C SER A 435 9.14 -10.38 -11.87
N GLY A 436 9.69 -9.40 -12.59
CA GLY A 436 10.55 -9.68 -13.73
C GLY A 436 11.47 -8.51 -14.00
N THR A 437 12.46 -8.75 -14.86
CA THR A 437 13.21 -7.64 -15.44
C THR A 437 12.34 -6.86 -16.41
N GLN A 438 12.65 -5.59 -16.68
CA GLN A 438 11.87 -4.71 -17.55
C GLN A 438 11.42 -5.37 -18.85
N GLY A 439 10.11 -5.58 -18.98
CA GLY A 439 9.46 -6.23 -20.12
C GLY A 439 9.12 -7.71 -19.90
N ASN A 440 9.49 -8.29 -18.76
CA ASN A 440 9.21 -9.67 -18.36
C ASN A 440 8.39 -9.76 -17.07
N GLU A 441 7.74 -8.67 -16.65
CA GLU A 441 6.87 -8.65 -15.49
C GLU A 441 5.65 -9.56 -15.65
N VAL A 442 5.13 -10.01 -14.52
CA VAL A 442 4.00 -10.93 -14.42
C VAL A 442 2.83 -10.23 -13.71
N PRO A 443 1.66 -10.08 -14.38
CA PRO A 443 1.41 -10.37 -15.79
C PRO A 443 2.04 -9.32 -16.72
N ALA A 444 2.16 -9.68 -18.00
CA ALA A 444 2.46 -8.70 -19.04
C ALA A 444 1.32 -7.67 -19.15
N LEU A 445 1.62 -6.42 -18.82
CA LEU A 445 0.71 -5.29 -18.98
C LEU A 445 0.95 -4.59 -20.33
N THR A 446 -0.03 -3.81 -20.75
CA THR A 446 0.05 -3.01 -21.99
C THR A 446 -0.11 -1.54 -21.65
N VAL A 447 0.64 -0.66 -22.30
CA VAL A 447 0.47 0.78 -22.11
C VAL A 447 -0.98 1.16 -22.46
N PRO A 448 -1.72 1.84 -21.57
CA PRO A 448 -3.09 2.27 -21.86
C PRO A 448 -3.13 3.11 -23.12
N ALA A 449 -4.10 2.85 -24.01
CA ALA A 449 -4.17 3.48 -25.33
C ALA A 449 -4.29 5.02 -25.26
N GLU A 450 -4.96 5.52 -24.22
CA GLU A 450 -5.17 6.95 -23.96
C GLU A 450 -4.01 7.62 -23.21
N ALA A 451 -3.00 6.86 -22.76
CA ALA A 451 -1.87 7.42 -22.03
C ALA A 451 -1.01 8.30 -22.93
N SER A 452 -0.55 9.42 -22.39
CA SER A 452 0.46 10.26 -23.04
C SER A 452 1.83 9.57 -23.10
N SER A 453 2.12 8.74 -22.09
CA SER A 453 3.31 7.89 -22.01
C SER A 453 3.40 6.90 -23.18
N LYS A 454 4.63 6.51 -23.53
CA LYS A 454 4.90 5.39 -24.46
C LYS A 454 5.32 4.11 -23.76
N ASP A 455 5.52 4.18 -22.44
CA ASP A 455 5.97 3.11 -21.58
C ASP A 455 5.04 2.95 -20.37
N LEU A 456 5.09 1.78 -19.72
CA LEU A 456 4.31 1.47 -18.52
C LEU A 456 4.75 2.34 -17.33
N ILE A 457 3.83 2.61 -16.43
CA ILE A 457 4.13 3.34 -15.19
C ILE A 457 5.07 2.52 -14.28
N ARG A 458 6.07 3.20 -13.71
CA ARG A 458 7.14 2.65 -12.86
C ARG A 458 7.30 3.38 -11.53
N ARG A 459 6.84 4.63 -11.45
CA ARG A 459 6.89 5.50 -10.28
C ARG A 459 5.84 6.60 -10.36
N TRP A 460 5.69 7.36 -9.29
CA TRP A 460 4.99 8.65 -9.34
C TRP A 460 5.98 9.81 -9.53
N GLU A 461 5.46 10.92 -10.04
CA GLU A 461 6.17 12.20 -10.00
C GLU A 461 6.17 12.74 -8.56
N TYR A 462 7.17 13.56 -8.22
CA TYR A 462 7.22 14.18 -6.89
C TYR A 462 6.06 15.17 -6.66
N SER A 463 5.74 15.39 -5.38
CA SER A 463 4.79 16.43 -4.99
C SER A 463 5.24 17.82 -5.50
N PRO A 464 4.35 18.60 -6.13
CA PRO A 464 4.66 19.97 -6.56
C PRO A 464 5.09 20.88 -5.40
N ASP A 465 4.54 20.67 -4.20
CA ASP A 465 4.88 21.46 -3.02
C ASP A 465 6.33 21.21 -2.60
N GLU A 466 6.78 19.95 -2.61
CA GLU A 466 8.17 19.61 -2.29
C GLU A 466 9.14 20.21 -3.31
N LEU A 467 8.85 20.06 -4.61
CA LEU A 467 9.67 20.61 -5.69
C LEU A 467 9.80 22.14 -5.63
N SER A 468 8.75 22.82 -5.15
CA SER A 468 8.73 24.29 -5.09
C SER A 468 9.34 24.85 -3.80
N THR A 469 9.31 24.10 -2.69
CA THR A 469 9.70 24.61 -1.37
C THR A 469 11.07 24.13 -0.90
N ASN A 470 11.53 22.95 -1.35
CA ASN A 470 12.82 22.40 -0.99
C ASN A 470 13.87 22.66 -2.09
N PRO A 471 14.83 23.59 -1.89
CA PRO A 471 15.87 23.90 -2.89
C PRO A 471 16.84 22.74 -3.15
N ASN A 472 16.83 21.70 -2.30
CA ASN A 472 17.62 20.48 -2.49
C ASN A 472 16.84 19.39 -3.25
N ALA A 473 15.57 19.62 -3.59
CA ALA A 473 14.81 18.73 -4.46
C ALA A 473 15.34 18.75 -5.90
N PRO A 474 15.14 17.67 -6.67
CA PRO A 474 15.42 17.67 -8.10
C PRO A 474 14.72 18.83 -8.82
N LYS A 475 15.40 19.45 -9.79
CA LYS A 475 14.81 20.58 -10.56
C LYS A 475 13.58 20.18 -11.36
N ASP A 476 13.60 18.95 -11.88
CA ASP A 476 12.52 18.33 -12.63
C ASP A 476 12.21 16.99 -11.99
N SER A 477 10.92 16.64 -11.88
CA SER A 477 10.53 15.30 -11.47
C SER A 477 10.92 14.29 -12.55
N PRO A 478 11.51 13.14 -12.17
CA PRO A 478 11.61 11.98 -13.06
C PRO A 478 10.23 11.61 -13.58
N LYS A 479 10.20 11.07 -14.79
CA LYS A 479 8.95 10.70 -15.46
C LYS A 479 8.39 9.44 -14.85
N ILE A 480 7.07 9.28 -14.96
CA ILE A 480 6.36 8.14 -14.40
C ILE A 480 6.86 6.79 -14.93
N TRP A 481 7.48 6.74 -16.12
CA TRP A 481 8.05 5.52 -16.72
C TRP A 481 9.53 5.31 -16.39
N ASP A 482 10.19 6.25 -15.70
CA ASP A 482 11.58 6.07 -15.30
C ASP A 482 11.64 5.04 -14.16
N ALA A 483 12.31 3.93 -14.41
CA ALA A 483 12.45 2.88 -13.42
C ALA A 483 13.28 3.31 -12.21
N MET A 484 12.96 2.73 -11.06
CA MET A 484 13.65 2.98 -9.80
C MET A 484 14.82 2.02 -9.60
N TRP A 485 15.67 2.29 -8.61
CA TRP A 485 16.88 1.53 -8.37
C TRP A 485 16.64 0.00 -8.25
N PHE A 486 15.56 -0.41 -7.57
CA PHE A 486 15.22 -1.82 -7.36
C PHE A 486 14.65 -2.52 -8.63
N ASP A 487 14.06 -1.75 -9.54
CA ASP A 487 13.28 -2.22 -10.71
C ASP A 487 14.23 -2.41 -11.90
N LYS A 488 14.64 -3.67 -12.13
CA LYS A 488 15.78 -4.04 -13.00
C LYS A 488 15.44 -4.43 -14.41
#